data_AF-A0A977L893-F1
#
_entry.id   AF-A0A977L893-F1
#
_cell.length_a   1.000
_cell.length_b   1.000
_cell.length_c   1.000
_cell.angle_alpha   90.00
_cell.angle_beta   90.00
_cell.angle_gamma   90.00
#
_symmetry.space_group_name_H-M   'P 1'
#
loop_
_entity.id
_entity.type
_entity.pdbx_description
1 polymer ?
#
loop_
_entity_poly.entity_id
_entity_poly.type
_entity_poly.pdbx_seq_one_letter_code
_entity_poly.pdbx_strand_id
1 'polypeptide(L)'
;MTIDFDDKLYHDYLWILGMKHGEKEKFESIDYLSIIKSKVTQTMNSRARSTTIQKEVFDGYLKFSENDKIHLMTKENKNDLIHEMKKIASKLNLDIMDNTEGIPTKI
;
A
#
# COMPACT_ATOMS: atom_id res chain seq x y z
N MET A 1 -11.15 -1.13 -4.04
CA MET A 1 -10.38 0.10 -4.20
C MET A 1 -10.27 0.41 -5.68
N THR A 2 -10.69 1.59 -6.11
CA THR A 2 -10.54 2.04 -7.51
C THR A 2 -9.95 3.44 -7.44
N ILE A 3 -8.88 3.68 -8.18
CA ILE A 3 -8.23 4.99 -8.29
C ILE A 3 -8.44 5.43 -9.74
N ASP A 4 -9.09 6.57 -9.92
CA ASP A 4 -9.22 7.25 -11.19
C ASP A 4 -8.21 8.40 -11.23
N PHE A 5 -7.19 8.25 -12.06
CA PHE A 5 -6.11 9.21 -12.19
C PHE A 5 -6.49 10.38 -13.10
N ASP A 6 -7.46 10.21 -14.00
CA ASP A 6 -7.90 11.23 -14.94
C ASP A 6 -8.81 12.25 -14.23
N ASP A 7 -9.74 11.75 -13.41
CA ASP A 7 -10.67 12.58 -12.63
C ASP A 7 -10.13 12.98 -11.24
N LYS A 8 -8.93 12.52 -10.87
CA LYS A 8 -8.32 12.69 -9.53
C LYS A 8 -9.23 12.22 -8.39
N LEU A 9 -9.87 11.08 -8.58
CA LEU A 9 -10.80 10.50 -7.62
C LEU A 9 -10.25 9.20 -7.06
N TYR A 10 -10.21 9.11 -5.74
CA TYR A 10 -9.97 7.86 -5.04
C TYR A 10 -11.25 7.37 -4.38
N HIS A 11 -11.45 6.05 -4.42
CA HIS A 11 -12.54 5.39 -3.73
C HIS A 11 -12.00 4.29 -2.82
N ASP A 12 -11.86 4.61 -1.54
CA ASP A 12 -11.68 3.60 -0.51
C ASP A 12 -13.02 2.95 -0.22
N TYR A 13 -13.08 1.62 -0.29
CA TYR A 13 -14.31 0.90 0.00
C TYR A 13 -14.15 0.24 1.36
N LEU A 14 -14.78 0.79 2.39
CA LEU A 14 -14.99 0.07 3.64
C LEU A 14 -16.18 -0.88 3.43
N TRP A 15 -15.92 -2.19 3.55
CA TRP A 15 -16.97 -3.19 3.62
C TRP A 15 -17.56 -3.19 5.03
N ILE A 16 -18.70 -2.54 5.20
CA ILE A 16 -19.49 -2.60 6.44
C ILE A 16 -20.76 -3.38 6.14
N LEU A 17 -20.91 -4.56 6.76
CA LEU A 17 -22.13 -5.37 6.69
C LEU A 17 -22.63 -5.72 5.27
N GLY A 18 -21.70 -5.97 4.33
CA GLY A 18 -22.06 -6.35 2.95
C GLY A 18 -22.45 -5.18 2.04
N MET A 19 -22.42 -3.95 2.55
CA MET A 19 -22.62 -2.73 1.77
C MET A 19 -21.26 -2.05 1.52
N LYS A 20 -21.02 -1.66 0.26
CA LYS A 20 -19.86 -0.84 -0.11
C LYS A 20 -20.18 0.61 0.26
N HIS A 21 -19.59 1.10 1.35
CA HIS A 21 -19.63 2.53 1.70
C HIS A 21 -18.22 3.09 1.51
N GLY A 22 -18.09 4.11 0.67
CA GLY A 22 -16.84 4.78 0.37
C GLY A 22 -17.15 6.21 -0.06
N GLU A 23 -16.54 7.20 0.60
CA GLU A 23 -16.64 8.58 0.15
C GLU A 23 -15.70 8.77 -1.05
N LYS A 24 -16.14 9.54 -2.05
CA LYS A 24 -15.27 9.97 -3.15
C LYS A 24 -14.42 11.11 -2.64
N GLU A 25 -13.19 10.80 -2.25
CA GLU A 25 -12.24 11.84 -1.91
C GLU A 25 -11.50 12.29 -3.17
N LYS A 26 -11.47 13.61 -3.35
CA LYS A 26 -10.66 14.26 -4.39
C LYS A 26 -9.27 14.44 -3.82
N PHE A 27 -8.25 14.12 -4.61
CA PHE A 27 -6.88 14.47 -4.26
C PHE A 27 -6.36 15.57 -5.19
N GLU A 28 -5.63 16.55 -4.64
CA GLU A 28 -5.07 17.62 -5.47
C GLU A 28 -3.85 17.15 -6.27
N SER A 29 -2.93 16.46 -5.61
CA SER A 29 -1.70 15.90 -6.20
C SER A 29 -1.32 14.57 -5.56
N ILE A 30 -0.62 13.76 -6.36
CA ILE A 30 0.09 12.59 -5.88
C ILE A 30 1.56 12.99 -5.77
N ASP A 31 2.16 12.82 -4.61
CA ASP A 31 3.51 13.32 -4.36
C ASP A 31 4.56 12.26 -4.70
N TYR A 32 4.42 11.06 -4.12
CA TYR A 32 5.39 9.97 -4.30
C TYR A 32 4.78 8.60 -3.95
N LEU A 33 5.50 7.56 -4.36
CA LEU A 33 5.28 6.19 -3.91
C LEU A 33 6.20 5.90 -2.73
N SER A 34 5.74 5.15 -1.73
CA SER A 34 6.58 4.81 -0.58
C SER A 34 6.58 3.33 -0.29
N ILE A 35 7.75 2.77 0.02
CA ILE A 35 7.92 1.38 0.45
C ILE A 35 8.24 1.35 1.93
N ILE A 36 7.51 0.55 2.70
CA ILE A 36 7.69 0.41 4.15
C ILE A 36 7.88 -1.06 4.49
N LYS A 37 8.79 -1.38 5.42
CA LYS A 37 8.92 -2.73 5.98
C LYS A 37 7.99 -2.89 7.18
N SER A 38 7.16 -3.92 7.16
CA SER A 38 6.19 -4.25 8.22
C SER A 38 6.39 -5.68 8.73
N LYS A 39 5.94 -5.94 9.96
CA LYS A 39 5.89 -7.28 10.53
C LYS A 39 4.44 -7.74 10.61
N VAL A 40 4.15 -8.89 10.02
CA VAL A 40 2.82 -9.51 10.07
C VAL A 40 2.90 -10.76 10.93
N THR A 41 2.00 -10.84 11.91
CA THR A 41 1.81 -12.02 12.76
C THR A 41 0.55 -12.75 12.31
N GLN A 42 0.68 -14.03 11.96
CA GLN A 42 -0.44 -14.89 11.62
C GLN A 42 -0.52 -16.04 12.62
N THR A 43 -1.68 -16.19 13.26
CA THR A 43 -1.98 -17.32 14.14
C THR A 43 -2.86 -18.30 13.39
N MET A 44 -2.31 -19.49 13.14
CA MET A 44 -3.03 -20.61 12.54
C MET A 44 -3.58 -21.50 13.65
N ASN A 45 -4.89 -21.63 13.71
CA ASN A 45 -5.57 -22.50 14.67
C ASN A 45 -6.05 -23.77 13.95
N SER A 46 -5.67 -24.92 14.51
CA SER A 46 -6.23 -26.23 14.17
C SER A 46 -6.95 -26.81 15.39
N ARG A 47 -7.79 -27.82 15.18
CA ARG A 47 -8.60 -28.44 16.25
C ARG A 47 -7.79 -28.94 17.46
N ALA A 48 -6.48 -29.19 17.29
CA ALA A 48 -5.61 -29.72 18.35
C ALA A 48 -4.38 -28.85 18.66
N ARG A 49 -4.09 -27.81 17.86
CA ARG A 49 -2.87 -26.99 18.00
C ARG A 49 -3.06 -25.59 17.44
N SER A 50 -2.55 -24.60 18.17
CA SER A 50 -2.36 -23.24 17.68
C SER A 50 -0.88 -23.01 17.36
N THR A 51 -0.58 -22.33 16.26
CA THR A 51 0.79 -21.95 15.87
C THR A 51 0.81 -20.52 15.40
N THR A 52 1.71 -19.72 15.97
CA THR A 52 1.90 -18.31 15.61
C THR A 52 3.16 -18.17 14.77
N ILE A 53 3.04 -17.59 13.59
CA ILE A 53 4.14 -17.34 12.66
C ILE A 53 4.27 -15.83 12.50
N GLN A 54 5.49 -15.32 12.69
CA GLN A 54 5.84 -13.93 12.39
C GLN A 54 6.64 -13.89 11.10
N LYS A 55 6.27 -13.00 10.18
CA LYS A 55 6.99 -12.77 8.93
C LYS A 55 7.17 -11.29 8.64
N GLU A 56 8.29 -10.96 8.01
CA GLU A 56 8.51 -9.62 7.48
C GLU A 56 7.87 -9.52 6.09
N VAL A 57 7.22 -8.38 5.83
CA VAL A 57 6.62 -8.04 4.54
C VAL A 57 6.97 -6.60 4.18
N PHE A 58 6.80 -6.27 2.90
CA PHE A 58 7.03 -4.96 2.34
C PHE A 58 5.70 -4.42 1.80
N ASP A 59 5.32 -3.23 2.26
CA ASP A 59 4.10 -2.55 1.87
C ASP A 59 4.42 -1.36 0.97
N GLY A 60 3.73 -1.29 -0.18
CA GLY A 60 3.78 -0.15 -1.08
C GLY A 60 2.58 0.76 -0.85
N TYR A 61 2.82 2.07 -0.73
CA TYR A 61 1.79 3.10 -0.58
C TYR A 61 1.91 4.17 -1.67
N LEU A 62 0.76 4.74 -2.01
CA LEU A 62 0.63 5.99 -2.76
C LEU A 62 0.45 7.13 -1.76
N LYS A 63 1.28 8.17 -1.82
CA LYS A 63 1.20 9.33 -0.93
C LYS A 63 0.60 10.54 -1.63
N PHE A 64 -0.38 11.15 -1.00
CA PHE A 64 -1.01 12.39 -1.43
C PHE A 64 -0.51 13.57 -0.58
N SER A 65 -0.64 14.77 -1.13
CA SER A 65 -0.23 16.02 -0.49
C SER A 65 -0.91 16.30 0.86
N GLU A 66 -2.13 15.80 1.07
CA GLU A 66 -2.95 16.08 2.26
C GLU A 66 -2.72 15.11 3.43
N ASN A 67 -1.51 14.53 3.56
CA ASN A 67 -1.12 13.49 4.53
C ASN A 67 -1.75 12.11 4.35
N ASP A 68 -2.72 11.95 3.45
CA ASP A 68 -3.31 10.66 3.17
C ASP A 68 -2.38 9.73 2.39
N LYS A 69 -2.49 8.44 2.71
CA LYS A 69 -1.77 7.38 2.03
C LYS A 69 -2.72 6.25 1.70
N ILE A 70 -2.62 5.76 0.47
CA ILE A 70 -3.35 4.58 0.04
C ILE A 70 -2.42 3.39 0.05
N HIS A 71 -2.83 2.30 0.68
CA HIS A 71 -2.14 1.03 0.55
C HIS A 71 -2.40 0.44 -0.84
N LEU A 72 -1.34 0.20 -1.60
CA LEU A 72 -1.45 -0.35 -2.95
C LEU A 72 -1.31 -1.87 -2.94
N MET A 73 -0.28 -2.39 -2.25
CA MET A 73 0.00 -3.82 -2.20
C MET A 73 0.99 -4.18 -1.09
N THR A 74 0.96 -5.45 -0.70
CA THR A 74 1.94 -6.09 0.19
C THR A 74 2.65 -7.22 -0.55
N LYS A 75 3.97 -7.35 -0.38
CA LYS A 75 4.78 -8.47 -0.90
C LYS A 75 5.74 -8.98 0.17
N GLU A 76 6.08 -10.26 0.11
CA GLU A 76 7.10 -10.85 0.99
C GLU A 76 8.51 -10.56 0.49
N ASN A 77 8.66 -10.30 -0.81
CA ASN A 77 9.93 -9.94 -1.44
C ASN A 77 9.95 -8.46 -1.84
N LYS A 78 10.99 -7.75 -1.39
CA LYS A 78 11.19 -6.32 -1.68
C LYS A 78 11.37 -6.04 -3.18
N ASN A 79 12.13 -6.86 -3.90
CA ASN A 79 12.40 -6.65 -5.32
C ASN A 79 11.13 -6.81 -6.16
N ASP A 80 10.25 -7.75 -5.79
CA ASP A 80 8.95 -7.92 -6.44
C ASP A 80 8.07 -6.68 -6.23
N LEU A 81 8.06 -6.13 -5.01
CA LEU A 81 7.36 -4.88 -4.73
C LEU A 81 7.91 -3.72 -5.56
N ILE A 82 9.24 -3.54 -5.59
CA ILE A 82 9.90 -2.48 -6.36
C ILE A 82 9.56 -2.63 -7.85
N HIS A 83 9.57 -3.85 -8.39
CA HIS A 83 9.24 -4.10 -9.78
C HIS A 83 7.82 -3.64 -10.14
N GLU A 84 6.82 -3.97 -9.31
CA GLU A 84 5.45 -3.49 -9.51
C GLU A 84 5.31 -1.98 -9.26
N MET A 85 5.99 -1.45 -8.24
CA MET A 85 5.99 -0.01 -7.95
C MET A 85 6.57 0.80 -9.10
N LYS A 86 7.64 0.33 -9.75
CA LYS A 86 8.23 0.99 -10.94
C LYS A 86 7.25 1.10 -12.10
N LYS A 87 6.39 0.10 -12.32
CA LYS A 87 5.34 0.18 -13.36
C LYS A 87 4.35 1.30 -13.07
N ILE A 88 3.96 1.47 -11.80
CA ILE A 88 3.05 2.53 -11.37
C ILE A 88 3.76 3.89 -11.46
N ALA A 89 5.00 3.98 -10.97
CA ALA A 89 5.84 5.16 -11.02
C ALA A 89 5.99 5.70 -12.44
N SER A 90 6.29 4.82 -13.41
CA SER A 90 6.44 5.22 -14.81
C SER A 90 5.13 5.70 -15.45
N LYS A 91 3.97 5.15 -15.05
CA LYS A 91 2.67 5.60 -15.57
C LYS A 91 2.27 6.97 -15.02
N LEU A 92 2.62 7.24 -13.77
CA LEU A 92 2.21 8.45 -13.06
C LEU A 92 3.32 9.52 -13.01
N ASN A 93 4.50 9.21 -13.55
CA ASN A 93 5.72 10.03 -13.47
C ASN A 93 6.06 10.45 -12.02
N LEU A 94 6.05 9.47 -11.11
CA LEU A 94 6.28 9.67 -9.67
C LEU A 94 7.61 9.08 -9.22
N ASP A 95 8.14 9.63 -8.14
CA ASP A 95 9.30 9.09 -7.45
C ASP A 95 8.92 7.96 -6.49
N ILE A 96 9.83 7.02 -6.26
CA ILE A 96 9.70 5.97 -5.24
C ILE A 96 10.64 6.27 -4.08
N MET A 97 10.09 6.37 -2.87
CA MET A 97 10.79 6.53 -1.60
C MET A 97 10.83 5.21 -0.84
N ASP A 98 12.02 4.65 -0.72
CA ASP A 98 12.30 3.45 0.07
C ASP A 98 12.55 3.81 1.54
N ASN A 99 11.64 3.38 2.42
CA ASN A 99 11.71 3.61 3.87
C ASN A 99 11.97 2.31 4.65
N THR A 100 12.48 1.24 4.03
CA THR A 100 12.64 -0.04 4.75
C THR A 100 13.67 0.00 5.88
N GLU A 101 14.70 0.85 5.74
CA GLU A 101 15.79 0.99 6.71
C GLU A 101 15.60 2.17 7.67
N GLY A 102 14.42 2.81 7.67
CA GLY A 102 14.14 3.99 8.49
C GLY A 102 14.73 5.31 7.95
N ILE A 103 15.58 5.26 6.93
CA ILE A 103 16.08 6.42 6.19
C ILE A 103 15.43 6.44 4.80
N PRO A 104 14.58 7.44 4.49
CA PRO A 104 13.97 7.58 3.18
C PRO A 104 15.03 7.73 2.07
N THR A 105 15.06 6.77 1.13
CA THR A 105 15.97 6.77 -0.02
C THR A 105 15.19 6.77 -1.32
N LYS A 106 15.46 7.71 -2.21
CA LYS A 106 14.84 7.76 -3.55
C LYS A 106 15.47 6.70 -4.47
N ILE A 107 14.65 5.88 -5.14
CA ILE A 107 15.08 4.75 -6.01
C ILE A 107 14.39 4.70 -7.37
#